data_AF-A0A147K0I2-F1
#
_entry.id   AF-A0A147K0I2-F1
#
_cell.length_a   1.000
_cell.length_b   1.000
_cell.length_c   1.000
_cell.angle_alpha   90.00
_cell.angle_beta   90.00
_cell.angle_gamma   90.00
#
_symmetry.space_group_name_H-M   'P 1'
#
loop_
_entity.id
_entity.type
_entity.pdbx_description
1 polymer ?
#
loop_
_entity_poly.entity_id
_entity_poly.type
_entity_poly.pdbx_seq_one_letter_code
_entity_poly.pdbx_strand_id
1 'polypeptide(L)'
;MPALRTIGLVILSAFAVAIGIFGFFLVRGLADEAAAREAALKVVEVCGTVISTGSTQNIRVNIPGNYHMRFVENRIFIDGYGVPEGGLALFFSEESTELGPGSHDLSIFISNGRLVVKRI
;
A
#
# COMPACT_ATOMS: atom_id res chain seq x y z
N MET A 1 31.93 34.07 33.02
CA MET A 1 30.64 33.99 32.28
C MET A 1 30.45 32.59 31.67
N PRO A 2 30.21 31.53 32.47
CA PRO A 2 30.06 30.16 31.95
C PRO A 2 28.63 29.81 31.51
N ALA A 3 27.61 30.50 32.05
CA ALA A 3 26.20 30.21 31.79
C ALA A 3 25.77 30.40 30.32
N LEU A 4 26.37 31.37 29.60
CA LEU A 4 26.04 31.64 28.20
C LEU A 4 26.48 30.52 27.25
N ARG A 5 27.60 29.84 27.57
CA ARG A 5 28.10 28.69 26.81
C ARG A 5 27.22 27.46 26.99
N THR A 6 26.70 27.25 28.20
CA THR A 6 25.81 26.13 28.52
C THR A 6 24.46 26.27 27.81
N ILE A 7 23.88 27.47 27.77
CA ILE A 7 22.61 27.73 27.07
C ILE A 7 22.74 27.49 25.56
N GLY A 8 23.83 27.93 24.94
CA GLY A 8 24.07 27.70 23.51
C GLY A 8 24.22 26.21 23.14
N LEU A 9 24.84 25.42 24.02
CA LEU A 9 25.01 23.97 23.82
C LEU A 9 23.68 23.21 23.95
N VAL A 10 22.82 23.63 24.88
CA VAL A 10 21.48 23.02 25.06
C VAL A 10 20.59 23.28 23.85
N ILE A 11 20.58 24.50 23.32
CA ILE A 11 19.78 24.84 22.12
C ILE A 11 20.25 24.04 20.90
N LEU A 12 21.57 23.88 20.72
CA LEU A 12 22.12 23.09 19.62
C LEU A 12 21.74 21.60 19.72
N SER A 13 21.76 21.05 20.94
CA SER A 13 21.37 19.66 21.20
C SER A 13 19.88 19.41 20.94
N ALA A 14 19.01 20.35 21.32
CA ALA A 14 17.57 20.26 21.06
C ALA A 14 17.26 20.32 19.55
N PHE A 15 17.98 21.15 18.80
CA PHE A 15 17.84 21.20 17.34
C PHE A 15 18.29 19.91 16.65
N ALA A 16 19.38 19.29 17.10
CA ALA A 16 19.86 18.03 16.53
C ALA A 16 18.85 16.88 16.75
N VAL A 17 18.23 16.81 17.92
CA VAL A 17 17.18 15.81 18.22
C VAL A 17 15.93 16.07 17.38
N ALA A 18 15.53 17.33 17.20
CA ALA A 18 14.39 17.68 16.36
C ALA A 18 14.61 17.29 14.89
N ILE A 19 15.79 17.58 14.33
CA ILE A 19 16.14 17.20 12.95
C ILE A 19 16.17 15.67 12.79
N GLY A 20 16.70 14.94 13.78
CA GLY A 20 16.73 13.48 13.76
C GLY A 20 15.33 12.85 13.78
N ILE A 21 14.39 13.42 14.56
CA ILE A 21 13.00 12.93 14.62
C ILE A 21 12.29 13.20 13.29
N PHE A 22 12.43 14.40 12.73
CA PHE A 22 11.82 14.74 11.44
C PHE A 22 12.35 13.87 10.28
N GLY A 23 13.65 13.56 10.27
CA GLY A 23 14.23 12.66 9.26
C GLY A 23 13.67 11.24 9.33
N PHE A 24 13.41 10.72 10.53
CA PHE A 24 12.90 9.36 10.72
C PHE A 24 11.44 9.17 10.25
N PHE A 25 10.59 10.17 10.46
CA PHE A 25 9.20 10.14 9.98
C PHE A 25 9.12 10.20 8.45
N LEU A 26 10.00 10.96 7.80
CA LEU A 26 10.00 11.15 6.35
C LEU A 26 10.44 9.87 5.61
N VAL A 27 11.45 9.17 6.13
CA VAL A 27 11.91 7.89 5.55
C VAL A 27 10.87 6.78 5.68
N ARG A 28 10.14 6.73 6.81
CA ARG A 28 9.04 5.76 6.99
C ARG A 28 7.89 6.00 6.02
N GLY A 29 7.49 7.25 5.81
CA GLY A 29 6.40 7.58 4.88
C GLY A 29 6.69 7.11 3.43
N LEU A 30 7.91 7.35 2.94
CA LEU A 30 8.31 6.92 1.59
C LEU A 30 8.43 5.39 1.45
N ALA A 31 8.88 4.71 2.50
CA ALA A 31 8.97 3.25 2.50
C ALA A 31 7.57 2.61 2.52
N ASP A 32 6.64 3.18 3.28
CA ASP A 32 5.26 2.69 3.36
C ASP A 32 4.52 2.89 2.04
N GLU A 33 4.72 4.03 1.36
CA GLU A 33 4.14 4.29 0.03
C GLU A 33 4.65 3.28 -1.02
N ALA A 34 5.96 3.04 -1.04
CA ALA A 34 6.57 2.07 -1.95
C ALA A 34 6.03 0.65 -1.71
N ALA A 35 5.94 0.24 -0.44
CA ALA A 35 5.42 -1.07 -0.06
C ALA A 35 3.92 -1.22 -0.36
N ALA A 36 3.12 -0.16 -0.18
CA ALA A 36 1.72 -0.13 -0.56
C ALA A 36 1.56 -0.35 -2.08
N ARG A 37 2.35 0.37 -2.89
CA ARG A 37 2.35 0.21 -4.35
C ARG A 37 2.80 -1.18 -4.79
N GLU A 38 3.82 -1.74 -4.14
CA GLU A 38 4.28 -3.10 -4.39
C GLU A 38 3.19 -4.14 -4.08
N ALA A 39 2.46 -3.95 -2.97
CA ALA A 39 1.32 -4.80 -2.65
C ALA A 39 0.24 -4.74 -3.74
N ALA A 40 -0.09 -3.55 -4.25
CA ALA A 40 -1.04 -3.42 -5.36
C ALA A 40 -0.55 -4.14 -6.64
N LEU A 41 0.73 -3.97 -7.00
CA LEU A 41 1.32 -4.64 -8.17
C LEU A 41 1.28 -6.17 -8.04
N LYS A 42 1.55 -6.70 -6.85
CA LYS A 42 1.45 -8.14 -6.57
C LYS A 42 0.03 -8.66 -6.80
N VAL A 43 -0.99 -7.90 -6.38
CA VAL A 43 -2.40 -8.27 -6.67
C VAL A 43 -2.67 -8.22 -8.17
N VAL A 44 -2.17 -7.22 -8.89
CA VAL A 44 -2.32 -7.11 -10.35
C VAL A 44 -1.72 -8.31 -11.07
N GLU A 45 -0.51 -8.73 -10.71
CA GLU A 45 0.17 -9.88 -11.30
C GLU A 45 -0.65 -11.18 -11.11
N VAL A 46 -1.20 -11.35 -9.91
CA VAL A 46 -2.02 -12.51 -9.58
C VAL A 46 -3.35 -12.45 -10.33
N CYS A 47 -3.99 -11.28 -10.43
CA CYS A 47 -5.15 -11.08 -11.28
C CYS A 47 -4.85 -11.43 -12.75
N GLY A 48 -3.70 -11.02 -13.27
CA GLY A 48 -3.24 -11.41 -14.62
C GLY A 48 -3.07 -12.92 -14.78
N THR A 49 -2.55 -13.59 -13.75
CA THR A 49 -2.42 -15.05 -13.70
C THR A 49 -3.78 -15.74 -13.66
N VAL A 50 -4.72 -15.21 -12.89
CA VAL A 50 -6.10 -15.71 -12.82
C VAL A 50 -6.80 -15.52 -14.17
N ILE A 51 -6.60 -14.38 -14.85
CA ILE A 51 -7.12 -14.11 -16.20
C ILE A 51 -6.57 -15.12 -17.22
N SER A 52 -5.27 -15.42 -17.18
CA SER A 52 -4.64 -16.31 -18.16
C SER A 52 -4.93 -17.79 -17.89
N THR A 53 -5.00 -18.20 -16.63
CA THR A 53 -5.16 -19.61 -16.24
C THR A 53 -6.60 -20.01 -15.96
N GLY A 54 -7.49 -19.05 -15.69
CA GLY A 54 -8.85 -19.28 -15.21
C GLY A 54 -8.93 -19.91 -13.81
N SER A 55 -7.79 -20.14 -13.15
CA SER A 55 -7.73 -20.81 -11.85
C SER A 55 -7.80 -19.82 -10.71
N THR A 56 -8.46 -20.20 -9.62
CA THR A 56 -8.49 -19.39 -8.39
C THR A 56 -7.10 -19.32 -7.77
N GLN A 57 -6.68 -18.13 -7.37
CA GLN A 57 -5.41 -17.90 -6.70
C GLN A 57 -5.63 -17.31 -5.32
N ASN A 58 -4.91 -17.84 -4.33
CA ASN A 58 -4.94 -17.33 -2.96
C ASN A 58 -3.61 -16.64 -2.65
N ILE A 59 -3.67 -15.41 -2.17
CA ILE A 59 -2.48 -14.61 -1.88
C ILE A 59 -2.59 -13.92 -0.55
N ARG A 60 -1.43 -13.73 0.09
CA ARG A 60 -1.30 -12.83 1.22
C ARG A 60 -0.71 -11.50 0.76
N VAL A 61 -1.39 -10.42 1.12
CA VAL A 61 -0.93 -9.05 0.93
C VAL A 61 -0.88 -8.32 2.26
N ASN A 62 0.13 -7.47 2.40
CA ASN A 62 0.30 -6.60 3.55
C ASN A 62 0.21 -5.16 3.07
N ILE A 63 -0.79 -4.43 3.58
CA ILE A 63 -1.01 -3.02 3.27
C ILE A 63 -0.45 -2.21 4.45
N PRO A 64 0.68 -1.52 4.28
CA PRO A 64 1.33 -0.79 5.36
C PRO A 64 0.54 0.47 5.76
N GLY A 65 0.91 1.05 6.90
CA GLY A 65 0.50 2.41 7.30
C GLY A 65 -1.01 2.63 7.40
N ASN A 66 -1.48 3.69 6.74
CA ASN A 66 -2.90 4.08 6.65
C ASN A 66 -3.42 3.97 5.20
N TYR A 67 -2.83 3.09 4.39
CA TYR A 67 -3.20 2.94 2.98
C TYR A 67 -4.46 2.07 2.84
N HIS A 68 -5.28 2.39 1.84
CA HIS A 68 -6.51 1.67 1.51
C HIS A 68 -6.47 1.21 0.06
N MET A 69 -6.75 -0.06 -0.18
CA MET A 69 -6.78 -0.68 -1.50
C MET A 69 -8.23 -0.95 -1.93
N ARG A 70 -8.61 -0.36 -3.06
CA ARG A 70 -9.94 -0.45 -3.67
C ARG A 70 -9.88 -1.09 -5.04
N PHE A 71 -10.90 -1.86 -5.38
CA PHE A 71 -11.02 -2.51 -6.68
C PHE A 71 -12.15 -1.83 -7.44
N VAL A 72 -11.81 -1.05 -8.46
CA VAL A 72 -12.79 -0.22 -9.18
C VAL A 72 -12.58 -0.42 -10.67
N GLU A 73 -13.67 -0.75 -11.37
CA GLU A 73 -13.65 -1.06 -12.80
C GLU A 73 -12.60 -2.12 -13.12
N ASN A 74 -11.57 -1.84 -13.91
CA ASN A 74 -10.48 -2.76 -14.22
C ASN A 74 -9.15 -2.36 -13.55
N ARG A 75 -9.19 -1.57 -12.48
CA ARG A 75 -8.00 -1.04 -11.80
C ARG A 75 -8.06 -1.25 -10.29
N ILE A 76 -6.88 -1.36 -9.71
CA ILE A 76 -6.68 -1.41 -8.26
C ILE A 76 -6.18 -0.05 -7.83
N PHE A 77 -6.95 0.64 -7.00
CA PHE A 77 -6.61 1.95 -6.47
C PHE A 77 -6.00 1.82 -5.08
N ILE A 78 -4.83 2.41 -4.87
CA ILE A 78 -4.24 2.58 -3.55
C ILE A 78 -3.93 4.06 -3.32
N ASP A 79 -4.54 4.66 -2.31
CA ASP A 79 -4.41 6.10 -1.98
C ASP A 79 -4.56 7.04 -3.20
N GLY A 80 -5.54 6.73 -4.06
CA GLY A 80 -5.84 7.51 -5.26
C GLY A 80 -5.03 7.12 -6.51
N TYR A 81 -4.00 6.29 -6.38
CA TYR A 81 -3.21 5.78 -7.51
C TYR A 81 -3.80 4.49 -8.07
N GLY A 82 -4.25 4.52 -9.32
CA GLY A 82 -4.79 3.34 -10.03
C GLY A 82 -3.70 2.54 -10.74
N VAL A 83 -3.57 1.25 -10.39
CA VAL A 83 -2.60 0.30 -10.95
C VAL A 83 -3.35 -0.93 -11.50
N PRO A 84 -3.02 -1.44 -12.70
CA PRO A 84 -2.05 -0.90 -13.66
C PRO A 84 -2.60 0.33 -14.42
N GLU A 85 -1.73 1.19 -14.95
CA GLU A 85 -2.12 2.42 -15.66
C GLU A 85 -2.99 2.18 -16.90
N GLY A 86 -2.79 1.05 -17.58
CA GLY A 86 -3.60 0.59 -18.71
C GLY A 86 -4.88 -0.14 -18.32
N GLY A 87 -5.06 -0.46 -17.04
CA GLY A 87 -6.11 -1.34 -16.55
C GLY A 87 -5.87 -2.82 -16.89
N LEU A 88 -6.62 -3.69 -16.22
CA LEU A 88 -6.65 -5.13 -16.45
C LEU A 88 -7.58 -5.47 -17.63
N ALA A 89 -7.41 -6.67 -18.17
CA ALA A 89 -8.25 -7.17 -19.27
C ALA A 89 -9.71 -7.43 -18.84
N LEU A 90 -9.95 -7.70 -17.56
CA LEU A 90 -11.27 -7.92 -16.98
C LEU A 90 -11.61 -6.85 -15.95
N PHE A 91 -12.90 -6.55 -15.86
CA PHE A 91 -13.45 -5.69 -14.80
C PHE A 91 -13.59 -6.47 -13.50
N PHE A 92 -13.28 -5.83 -12.38
CA PHE A 92 -13.61 -6.24 -11.04
C PHE A 92 -15.13 -6.22 -10.81
N SER A 93 -15.61 -7.16 -10.02
CA SER A 93 -16.97 -7.19 -9.53
C SER A 93 -17.16 -6.16 -8.41
N GLU A 94 -18.35 -5.60 -8.31
CA GLU A 94 -18.78 -4.72 -7.20
C GLU A 94 -18.75 -5.43 -5.84
N GLU A 95 -18.73 -6.77 -5.83
CA GLU A 95 -18.56 -7.57 -4.62
C GLU A 95 -17.11 -7.60 -4.09
N SER A 96 -16.15 -7.01 -4.82
CA SER A 96 -14.74 -7.05 -4.42
C SER A 96 -14.54 -6.26 -3.13
N THR A 97 -13.91 -6.90 -2.14
CA THR A 97 -13.76 -6.32 -0.80
C THR A 97 -12.71 -5.22 -0.78
N GLU A 98 -13.06 -4.03 -0.29
CA GLU A 98 -12.07 -2.98 0.02
C GLU A 98 -11.18 -3.41 1.20
N LEU A 99 -9.88 -3.17 1.07
CA LEU A 99 -8.89 -3.58 2.05
C LEU A 99 -8.29 -2.35 2.71
N GLY A 100 -8.42 -2.27 4.03
CA GLY A 100 -7.73 -1.28 4.84
C GLY A 100 -6.28 -1.68 5.16
N PRO A 101 -5.63 -0.96 6.06
CA PRO A 101 -4.28 -1.29 6.49
C PRO A 101 -4.22 -2.61 7.28
N GLY A 102 -3.15 -3.37 7.06
CA GLY A 102 -2.88 -4.64 7.72
C GLY A 102 -2.59 -5.79 6.76
N SER A 103 -2.52 -7.00 7.31
CA SER A 103 -2.34 -8.23 6.53
C SER A 103 -3.69 -8.85 6.18
N HIS A 104 -3.85 -9.20 4.91
CA HIS A 104 -5.06 -9.78 4.35
C HIS A 104 -4.71 -11.02 3.53
N ASP A 105 -5.39 -12.12 3.83
CA ASP A 105 -5.44 -13.29 2.97
C ASP A 105 -6.62 -13.11 2.00
N LEU A 106 -6.31 -13.16 0.70
CA LEU A 106 -7.25 -12.90 -0.39
C LEU A 106 -7.37 -14.13 -1.28
N SER A 107 -8.58 -14.38 -1.75
CA SER A 107 -8.87 -15.30 -2.84
C SER A 107 -9.35 -14.50 -4.05
N ILE A 108 -8.67 -14.71 -5.19
CA ILE A 108 -8.92 -14.03 -6.46
C ILE A 108 -9.37 -15.07 -7.47
N PHE A 109 -10.53 -14.85 -8.05
CA PHE A 109 -11.14 -15.77 -9.01
C PHE A 109 -11.97 -15.01 -10.05
N ILE A 110 -12.32 -15.70 -11.13
CA ILE A 110 -13.24 -15.17 -12.14
C ILE A 110 -14.62 -15.72 -11.88
N SER A 111 -15.61 -14.84 -11.83
CA SER A 111 -17.01 -15.21 -11.76
C SER A 111 -17.82 -14.32 -12.69
N ASN A 112 -18.69 -14.92 -13.52
CA ASN A 112 -19.51 -14.21 -14.49
C ASN A 112 -18.71 -13.26 -15.42
N GLY A 113 -17.49 -13.66 -15.81
CA GLY A 113 -16.60 -12.85 -16.66
C GLY A 113 -16.00 -11.63 -15.97
N ARG A 114 -16.10 -11.53 -14.64
CA ARG A 114 -15.51 -10.46 -13.82
C ARG A 114 -14.51 -11.02 -12.82
N LEU A 115 -13.50 -10.23 -12.48
CA LEU A 115 -12.57 -10.54 -11.39
C LEU A 115 -13.24 -10.30 -10.05
N VAL A 116 -13.14 -11.25 -9.13
CA VAL A 116 -13.69 -11.13 -7.78
C VAL A 116 -12.55 -11.30 -6.79
N VAL A 117 -12.41 -10.34 -5.88
CA VAL A 117 -11.43 -10.38 -4.79
C VAL A 117 -12.18 -10.51 -3.46
N LYS A 118 -12.03 -11.64 -2.78
CA LYS A 118 -12.64 -11.91 -1.47
C LYS A 118 -11.58 -12.14 -0.42
N ARG A 119 -11.83 -11.64 0.80
CA ARG A 119 -11.01 -11.99 1.97
C ARG A 119 -11.38 -13.41 2.44
N ILE A 120 -10.37 -14.20 2.82
CA ILE A 120 -10.51 -15.55 3.39
C ILE A 120 -9.94 -15.62 4.81
#